data_AF-A0A354GSD8-F1
#
_entry.id   AF-A0A354GSD8-F1
#
_cell.length_a   1.000
_cell.length_b   1.000
_cell.length_c   1.000
_cell.angle_alpha   90.00
_cell.angle_beta   90.00
_cell.angle_gamma   90.00
#
_symmetry.space_group_name_H-M   'P 1'
#
loop_
_entity.id
_entity.type
_entity.pdbx_description
1 polymer ?
#
loop_
_entity_poly.entity_id
_entity_poly.type
_entity_poly.pdbx_seq_one_letter_code
_entity_poly.pdbx_strand_id
1 'polypeptide(L)' 'MTKVLVDAATQAKFSNLEGMLEVCDETGKTLGVFHPVTESKPSVRSPFSREELEQLRKQRTGKPLSEILERLKKL' A
#
# COMPACT_ATOMS: atom_id res chain seq x y z
N MET A 1 -0.93 2.29 -22.39
CA MET A 1 -1.89 2.13 -21.27
C MET A 1 -3.23 1.79 -21.84
N THR A 2 -3.83 0.68 -21.41
CA THR A 2 -5.20 0.30 -21.79
C THR A 2 -6.18 0.98 -20.83
N LYS A 3 -7.24 1.59 -21.36
CA LYS A 3 -8.32 2.21 -20.57
C LYS A 3 -9.57 1.36 -20.71
N VAL A 4 -10.32 1.21 -19.62
CA VAL A 4 -11.62 0.54 -19.59
C VAL A 4 -12.66 1.57 -19.18
N LEU A 5 -13.68 1.77 -20.01
CA LEU A 5 -14.84 2.59 -19.67
C LEU A 5 -15.86 1.70 -18.97
N VAL A 6 -16.44 2.20 -17.88
CA VAL A 6 -17.44 1.49 -17.08
C VAL A 6 -18.83 2.07 -17.34
N ASP A 7 -19.86 1.25 -17.17
CA ASP A 7 -21.25 1.69 -17.25
C ASP A 7 -21.70 2.41 -15.97
N ALA A 8 -22.89 3.01 -16.01
CA ALA A 8 -23.43 3.77 -14.87
C ALA A 8 -23.64 2.89 -13.62
N ALA A 9 -24.01 1.62 -13.80
CA ALA A 9 -24.23 0.69 -12.70
C ALA A 9 -22.92 0.33 -12.00
N THR A 10 -21.85 0.09 -12.75
CA THR A 10 -20.51 -0.14 -12.19
C THR A 10 -19.95 1.13 -11.59
N GLN A 11 -20.15 2.29 -12.22
CA GLN A 11 -19.76 3.57 -11.64
C GLN A 11 -20.36 3.78 -10.25
N ALA A 12 -21.65 3.46 -10.06
CA ALA A 12 -22.32 3.60 -8.77
C ALA A 12 -21.69 2.73 -7.66
N LYS A 13 -21.17 1.54 -8.00
CA LYS A 13 -20.45 0.66 -7.07
C LYS A 13 -19.06 1.18 -6.71
N PHE A 14 -18.47 2.00 -7.58
CA PHE A 14 -17.12 2.56 -7.40
C PHE A 14 -17.17 3.93 -6.70
N SER A 15 -18.27 4.69 -6.88
CA SER A 15 -18.52 5.94 -6.16
C SER A 15 -18.94 5.65 -4.72
N ASN A 16 -18.26 6.27 -3.74
CA ASN A 16 -18.46 6.12 -2.28
C ASN A 16 -17.82 4.89 -1.63
N LEU A 17 -16.75 4.36 -2.20
CA LEU A 17 -15.99 3.31 -1.51
C LEU A 17 -15.11 3.90 -0.41
N GLU A 18 -15.36 3.47 0.81
CA GLU A 18 -14.50 3.73 1.96
C GLU A 18 -13.20 2.89 1.93
N GLY A 19 -13.11 1.93 1.01
CA GLY A 19 -12.00 0.97 0.93
C GLY A 19 -11.72 0.43 -0.46
N MET A 20 -10.81 -0.54 -0.50
CA MET A 20 -10.43 -1.28 -1.69
C MET A 20 -11.55 -2.23 -2.12
N LEU A 21 -11.74 -2.42 -3.44
CA LEU A 21 -12.68 -3.41 -3.98
C LEU A 21 -11.95 -4.42 -4.87
N GLU A 22 -12.49 -5.64 -4.93
CA GLU A 22 -12.06 -6.69 -5.85
C GLU A 22 -12.95 -6.71 -7.10
N VAL A 23 -12.31 -6.68 -8.27
CA VAL A 23 -12.98 -6.86 -9.55
C VAL A 23 -12.90 -8.34 -9.87
N CYS A 24 -14.03 -9.03 -9.89
CA CYS A 24 -14.12 -10.46 -10.17
C CYS A 24 -14.79 -10.74 -11.51
N ASP A 25 -14.53 -11.92 -12.08
CA ASP A 25 -15.31 -12.47 -13.19
C ASP A 25 -16.65 -13.07 -12.72
N GLU A 26 -17.44 -13.60 -13.66
CA GLU A 26 -18.74 -14.22 -13.40
C GLU A 26 -18.67 -15.47 -12.51
N THR A 27 -17.51 -16.10 -12.39
CA THR A 27 -17.28 -17.26 -11.51
C THR A 27 -16.88 -16.85 -10.09
N GLY A 28 -16.68 -15.54 -9.86
CA GLY A 28 -16.21 -14.98 -8.60
C GLY A 28 -14.68 -14.97 -8.47
N LYS A 29 -13.93 -15.29 -9.52
CA LYS A 29 -12.46 -15.23 -9.49
C LYS A 29 -11.99 -13.80 -9.65
N THR A 30 -11.13 -13.35 -8.74
CA THR A 30 -10.55 -11.99 -8.75
C THR A 30 -9.67 -11.78 -9.99
N LEU A 31 -10.06 -10.82 -10.82
CA LEU A 31 -9.30 -10.33 -11.97
C LEU A 31 -8.33 -9.21 -11.58
N GLY A 32 -8.66 -8.46 -10.54
CA GLY A 32 -7.81 -7.39 -10.05
C GLY A 32 -8.43 -6.62 -8.89
N VAL A 33 -7.73 -5.57 -8.49
CA VAL A 33 -8.07 -4.75 -7.34
C VAL A 33 -8.16 -3.30 -7.77
N PHE A 34 -9.25 -2.63 -7.37
CA PHE A 34 -9.37 -1.19 -7.54
C PHE A 34 -9.21 -0.48 -6.20
N HIS A 35 -8.28 0.47 -6.18
CA HIS A 35 -8.11 1.41 -5.08
C HIS A 35 -8.74 2.73 -5.49
N PRO A 36 -9.79 3.19 -4.78
CA PRO A 36 -10.31 4.53 -5.02
C PRO A 36 -9.17 5.53 -4.81
N VAL A 37 -9.08 6.49 -5.73
CA VAL A 37 -8.21 7.65 -5.54
C VAL A 37 -8.86 8.50 -4.47
N THR A 38 -8.62 8.17 -3.22
CA THR A 38 -9.00 9.04 -2.12
C THR A 38 -8.08 10.26 -2.16
N GLU A 39 -8.67 11.45 -2.18
CA GLU A 39 -7.92 12.67 -2.03
C GLU A 39 -7.20 12.61 -0.68
N SER A 40 -5.87 12.51 -0.75
CA SER A 40 -4.94 12.36 0.38
C SER A 40 -4.99 11.01 1.12
N LYS A 41 -4.16 10.07 0.67
CA LYS A 41 -3.23 9.53 1.69
C LYS A 41 -2.48 10.75 2.22
N PRO A 42 -2.46 11.02 3.54
CA PRO A 42 -1.60 12.07 4.05
C PRO A 42 -0.23 11.79 3.46
N SER A 43 0.36 12.78 2.79
CA SER A 43 1.72 12.65 2.29
C SER A 43 2.56 12.28 3.50
N VAL A 44 2.91 11.00 3.65
CA VAL A 44 3.75 10.54 4.76
C VAL A 44 5.10 11.14 4.45
N ARG A 45 5.33 12.32 5.03
CA ARG A 45 6.64 12.96 4.95
C ARG A 45 7.57 12.08 5.77
N SER A 46 8.60 11.58 5.11
CA SER A 46 9.71 10.93 5.82
C SER A 46 10.16 11.88 6.93
N PRO A 47 10.34 11.39 8.17
CA PRO A 47 10.93 12.21 9.23
C PRO A 47 12.40 12.53 8.95
N PHE A 48 13.01 11.86 7.97
CA PHE A 48 14.37 12.08 7.50
C PHE A 48 14.38 12.79 6.15
N SER A 49 15.29 13.74 6.01
CA SER A 49 15.71 14.32 4.73
C SER A 49 16.34 13.26 3.82
N ARG A 50 16.47 13.58 2.53
CA ARG A 50 17.12 12.68 1.56
C ARG A 50 18.59 12.48 1.93
N GLU A 51 19.24 13.54 2.38
CA GLU A 51 20.64 13.56 2.76
C GLU A 51 20.88 12.66 3.99
N GLU A 52 20.00 12.72 4.99
CA GLU A 52 20.05 11.82 6.16
C GLU A 52 19.86 10.36 5.78
N LEU A 53 18.91 10.06 4.88
CA LEU A 53 18.70 8.71 4.38
C LEU A 53 19.93 8.15 3.65
N GLU A 54 20.60 8.97 2.84
CA GLU A 54 21.84 8.59 2.16
C GLU A 54 22.98 8.33 3.14
N GLN A 55 23.06 9.09 4.23
CA GLN A 55 24.07 8.84 5.28
C GLN A 55 23.77 7.53 6.04
N LEU A 56 22.52 7.28 6.41
CA LEU A 56 22.12 6.05 7.10
C LEU A 56 22.40 4.80 6.25
N ARG A 57 22.20 4.87 4.92
CA ARG A 57 22.48 3.77 3.99
C ARG A 57 23.95 3.38 3.92
N LYS A 58 24.86 4.34 4.10
CA LYS A 58 26.31 4.11 4.07
C LYS A 58 26.83 3.44 5.34
N GLN A 59 26.07 3.50 6.43
CA GLN A 59 26.44 2.86 7.68
C GLN A 59 26.03 1.40 7.65
N ARG A 60 26.96 0.49 7.97
CA ARG A 60 26.64 -0.91 8.22
C ARG A 60 25.98 -1.02 9.60
N THR A 61 24.67 -0.80 9.63
CA THR A 61 23.83 -0.86 10.83
C THR A 61 22.95 -2.12 10.83
N GLY A 62 22.27 -2.37 11.95
CA GLY A 62 21.32 -3.47 12.11
C GLY A 62 21.81 -4.54 13.08
N LYS A 63 20.87 -5.19 13.75
CA LYS A 63 21.12 -6.38 14.57
C LYS A 63 20.75 -7.63 13.77
N PRO A 64 21.39 -8.78 14.02
CA PRO A 64 20.94 -10.05 13.45
C PRO A 64 19.46 -10.26 13.76
N LEU A 65 18.72 -10.80 12.78
CA LEU A 65 17.30 -11.08 12.95
C LEU A 65 17.03 -11.98 14.17
N SER A 66 17.91 -12.95 14.43
CA SER A 66 17.85 -13.83 15.60
C SER A 66 17.85 -13.04 16.92
N GLU A 67 18.73 -12.05 17.07
CA GLU A 67 18.83 -11.21 18.27
C GLU A 67 17.57 -10.35 18.47
N ILE A 68 17.02 -9.81 17.38
CA ILE A 68 15.77 -9.03 17.41
C ILE A 68 14.61 -9.90 17.91
N LEU A 69 14.49 -11.11 17.35
CA LEU A 69 13.43 -12.05 17.70
C LEU A 69 13.54 -12.53 19.15
N GLU A 70 14.74 -12.77 19.67
CA GLU A 70 14.94 -13.10 21.08
C GLU A 70 14.51 -11.98 22.02
N ARG A 71 14.77 -10.72 21.66
CA ARG A 71 14.36 -9.57 22.48
C ARG A 71 12.84 -9.40 22.49
N LEU A 72 12.18 -9.55 21.35
CA LEU A 72 10.73 -9.39 21.24
C LEU A 72 9.95 -10.47 22.01
N LYS A 73 10.50 -11.68 22.15
CA LYS A 73 9.89 -12.75 22.96
C LYS A 73 9.91 -12.50 24.47
N LYS A 74 10.69 -11.51 24.94
CA LYS A 74 10.83 -11.15 26.35
C LYS A 74 9.97 -9.94 26.76
N LEU A 75 9.21 -9.37 25.81
CA LEU A 75 8.18 -8.35 26.03
C LEU A 75 6.83 -9.03 26.28
#